data_AF-A0A6I3G9Y5-F1
#
_entry.id   AF-A0A6I3G9Y5-F1
#
_cell.length_a   1.000
_cell.length_b   1.000
_cell.length_c   1.000
_cell.angle_alpha   90.00
_cell.angle_beta   90.00
_cell.angle_gamma   90.00
#
_symmetry.space_group_name_H-M   'P 1'
#
loop_
_entity.id
_entity.type
_entity.pdbx_description
1 polymer ?
#
loop_
_entity_poly.entity_id
_entity_poly.type
_entity_poly.pdbx_seq_one_letter_code
_entity_poly.pdbx_strand_id
1 'polypeptide(L)'
;MRREVGGVSEDIFSAGDAHIKRVVYPAGYKWSTNLKPIVGTELCMHAHVGFLAEGHMRIDYPDGCCIDLIAPQAVIIHPGHDATVIGDETAVLIQFDFDKETVARLNLPLEHEHAQ
;
A
#
# COMPACT_ATOMS: atom_id res chain seq x y z
N MET A 1 2.06 -3.83 -17.73
CA MET A 1 1.56 -2.49 -18.13
C MET A 1 2.06 -1.49 -17.11
N ARG A 2 2.63 -0.36 -17.54
CA ARG A 2 3.00 0.74 -16.64
C ARG A 2 1.93 1.81 -16.67
N ARG A 3 1.57 2.36 -15.50
CA ARG A 3 0.65 3.50 -15.37
C ARG A 3 1.10 4.44 -14.26
N GLU A 4 0.59 5.67 -14.30
CA GLU A 4 0.78 6.65 -13.25
C GLU A 4 -0.57 7.14 -12.74
N VAL A 5 -0.74 7.19 -11.43
CA VAL A 5 -1.97 7.61 -10.77
C VAL A 5 -1.65 8.30 -9.45
N GLY A 6 -2.16 9.51 -9.25
CA GLY A 6 -1.91 10.29 -8.04
C GLY A 6 -0.42 10.50 -7.72
N GLY A 7 0.46 10.54 -8.74
CA GLY A 7 1.91 10.68 -8.56
C GLY A 7 2.66 9.38 -8.26
N VAL A 8 1.95 8.25 -8.11
CA VAL A 8 2.55 6.92 -7.95
C VAL A 8 2.75 6.29 -9.33
N SER A 9 3.90 5.64 -9.55
CA SER A 9 4.14 4.82 -10.75
C SER A 9 3.92 3.35 -10.44
N GLU A 10 3.12 2.67 -11.25
CA GLU A 10 2.77 1.26 -11.06
C GLU A 10 3.12 0.45 -12.32
N ASP A 11 3.93 -0.59 -12.15
CA ASP A 11 4.12 -1.64 -13.15
C ASP A 11 3.34 -2.88 -12.74
N ILE A 12 2.42 -3.32 -13.60
CA ILE A 12 1.47 -4.39 -13.32
C ILE A 12 1.73 -5.56 -14.26
N PHE A 13 1.88 -6.75 -13.70
CA PHE A 13 2.12 -8.01 -14.41
C PHE A 13 1.05 -9.03 -14.01
N SER A 14 0.38 -9.65 -14.98
CA SER A 14 -0.56 -10.74 -14.70
C SER A 14 0.21 -12.01 -14.28
N ALA A 15 -0.27 -12.66 -13.23
CA ALA A 15 0.28 -13.87 -12.65
C ALA A 15 -0.86 -14.80 -12.20
N GLY A 16 -1.47 -15.50 -13.15
CA GLY A 16 -2.67 -16.30 -12.90
C GLY A 16 -3.83 -15.43 -12.40
N ASP A 17 -4.41 -15.79 -11.26
CA ASP A 17 -5.50 -15.05 -10.62
C ASP A 17 -5.02 -13.76 -9.92
N ALA A 18 -3.71 -13.54 -9.82
CA ALA A 18 -3.11 -12.38 -9.19
C ALA A 18 -2.49 -11.42 -10.22
N HIS A 19 -2.22 -10.21 -9.76
CA HIS A 19 -1.27 -9.29 -10.32
C HIS A 19 -0.04 -9.21 -9.42
N ILE A 20 1.14 -9.19 -10.01
CA ILE A 20 2.36 -8.71 -9.33
C ILE A 20 2.52 -7.26 -9.72
N LYS A 21 2.63 -6.38 -8.72
CA LYS A 21 2.80 -4.95 -8.90
C LYS A 21 4.13 -4.48 -8.34
N ARG A 22 4.85 -3.65 -9.09
CA ARG A 22 5.87 -2.76 -8.54
C ARG A 22 5.26 -1.37 -8.44
N VAL A 23 5.20 -0.83 -7.24
CA VAL A 23 4.62 0.48 -6.92
C VAL A 23 5.72 1.38 -6.40
N VAL A 24 5.93 2.52 -7.05
CA VAL A 24 6.94 3.51 -6.69
C VAL A 24 6.24 4.77 -6.18
N TYR A 25 6.43 5.04 -4.89
CA TYR A 25 5.92 6.22 -4.22
C TYR A 25 7.02 7.30 -4.16
N PRO A 26 6.77 8.53 -4.65
CA PRO A 26 7.76 9.59 -4.60
C PRO A 26 8.01 10.06 -3.15
N ALA A 27 9.15 10.71 -2.94
CA ALA A 27 9.46 11.35 -1.67
C ALA A 27 8.37 12.34 -1.25
N GLY A 28 8.00 12.33 0.03
CA GLY A 28 6.91 13.15 0.58
C GLY A 28 5.50 12.77 0.13
N TYR A 29 5.32 11.64 -0.58
CA TYR A 29 3.99 11.14 -0.94
C TYR A 29 3.14 10.89 0.31
N LYS A 30 1.87 11.30 0.26
CA LYS A 30 0.86 10.96 1.26
C LYS A 30 -0.46 10.61 0.59
N TRP A 31 -1.00 9.42 0.86
CA TRP A 31 -2.20 8.91 0.20
C TRP A 31 -3.39 9.88 0.33
N SER A 32 -3.65 10.42 1.52
CA SER A 32 -4.75 11.37 1.74
C SER A 32 -4.60 12.72 1.04
N THR A 33 -3.38 13.10 0.65
CA THR A 33 -3.14 14.32 -0.14
C THR A 33 -3.15 14.03 -1.64
N ASN A 34 -2.53 12.92 -2.04
CA ASN A 34 -2.21 12.66 -3.44
C ASN A 34 -3.25 11.79 -4.17
N LEU A 35 -3.85 10.81 -3.49
CA LEU A 35 -4.70 9.79 -4.13
C LEU A 35 -6.15 9.82 -3.65
N LYS A 36 -6.41 10.23 -2.41
CA LYS A 36 -7.77 10.47 -1.90
C LYS A 36 -8.66 11.30 -2.83
N PRO A 37 -8.22 12.43 -3.42
CA PRO A 37 -9.07 13.22 -4.33
C PRO A 37 -9.49 12.47 -5.60
N ILE A 38 -8.76 11.41 -5.97
CA ILE A 38 -9.02 10.59 -7.16
C ILE A 38 -9.91 9.39 -6.80
N VAL A 39 -9.64 8.73 -5.67
CA VAL A 39 -10.34 7.52 -5.24
C VAL A 39 -11.68 7.83 -4.58
N GLY A 40 -11.78 8.95 -3.87
CA GLY A 40 -13.02 9.42 -3.25
C GLY A 40 -13.38 8.76 -1.91
N THR A 41 -12.50 7.93 -1.34
CA THR A 41 -12.66 7.37 0.00
C THR A 41 -11.91 8.20 1.05
N GLU A 42 -12.27 8.08 2.33
CA GLU A 42 -11.56 8.80 3.40
C GLU A 42 -10.18 8.22 3.70
N LEU A 43 -10.02 6.90 3.52
CA LEU A 43 -8.80 6.13 3.71
C LEU A 43 -8.61 5.14 2.56
N CYS A 44 -7.41 4.59 2.40
CA CYS A 44 -7.15 3.52 1.45
C CYS A 44 -7.84 2.23 1.93
N MET A 45 -8.77 1.71 1.13
CA MET A 45 -9.49 0.47 1.45
C MET A 45 -8.90 -0.77 0.75
N HIS A 46 -7.74 -0.63 0.11
CA HIS A 46 -7.07 -1.74 -0.54
C HIS A 46 -6.12 -2.42 0.45
N ALA A 47 -6.10 -3.75 0.49
CA ALA A 47 -5.10 -4.47 1.27
C ALA A 47 -3.80 -4.54 0.47
N HIS A 48 -2.65 -4.30 1.12
CA HIS A 48 -1.34 -4.39 0.47
C HIS A 48 -0.54 -5.53 1.10
N VAL A 49 -0.17 -6.52 0.30
CA VAL A 49 0.65 -7.66 0.75
C VAL A 49 1.83 -7.88 -0.17
N GLY A 50 3.04 -7.83 0.38
CA GLY A 50 4.25 -7.89 -0.43
C GLY A 50 5.53 -7.66 0.34
N PHE A 51 6.44 -6.95 -0.30
CA PHE A 51 7.77 -6.65 0.19
C PHE A 51 8.14 -5.21 -0.15
N LEU A 52 8.46 -4.43 0.87
CA LEU A 52 9.04 -3.10 0.70
C LEU A 52 10.52 -3.28 0.37
N ALA A 53 10.86 -3.07 -0.90
CA ALA A 53 12.21 -3.25 -1.40
C ALA A 53 13.13 -2.08 -1.02
N GLU A 54 12.59 -0.85 -1.05
CA GLU A 54 13.34 0.38 -0.79
C GLU A 54 12.46 1.41 -0.06
N GLY A 55 13.11 2.31 0.69
CA GLY A 55 12.49 3.45 1.35
C GLY A 55 11.87 3.16 2.72
N HIS A 56 11.13 4.16 3.22
CA HIS A 56 10.45 4.13 4.51
C HIS A 56 9.03 4.65 4.33
N MET A 57 8.04 3.86 4.73
CA MET A 57 6.65 4.25 4.76
C MET A 57 6.10 4.20 6.18
N ARG A 58 5.26 5.16 6.54
CA ARG A 58 4.40 5.11 7.72
C ARG A 58 2.96 4.86 7.29
N ILE A 59 2.33 3.93 7.99
CA ILE A 59 0.92 3.59 7.86
C ILE A 59 0.19 4.06 9.11
N ASP A 60 -0.89 4.81 8.92
CA ASP A 60 -1.70 5.35 10.01
C ASP A 60 -3.13 4.79 9.89
N TYR A 61 -3.64 4.22 10.99
CA TYR A 61 -5.01 3.72 11.12
C TYR A 61 -5.88 4.68 11.95
N PRO A 62 -7.21 4.70 11.76
CA PRO A 62 -8.10 5.65 12.42
C PRO A 62 -8.24 5.45 13.94
N ASP A 63 -7.84 4.30 14.48
CA ASP A 63 -7.75 4.05 15.92
C ASP A 63 -6.48 4.63 16.58
N GLY A 64 -5.62 5.27 15.78
CA GLY A 64 -4.35 5.83 16.22
C GLY A 64 -3.18 4.84 16.19
N CYS A 65 -3.40 3.61 15.72
CA CYS A 65 -2.30 2.69 15.43
C CYS A 65 -1.44 3.23 14.28
N CYS A 66 -0.13 3.22 14.49
CA CYS A 66 0.86 3.64 13.50
C CYS A 66 1.90 2.53 13.31
N ILE A 67 2.22 2.22 12.05
CA ILE A 67 3.20 1.20 11.70
C ILE A 67 4.27 1.83 10.80
N ASP A 68 5.53 1.73 11.18
CA ASP A 68 6.66 2.07 10.33
C ASP A 68 7.16 0.83 9.57
N LEU A 69 7.17 0.95 8.25
CA LEU A 69 7.72 -0.03 7.32
C LEU A 69 9.02 0.53 6.75
N ILE A 70 10.15 -0.01 7.21
CA ILE A 70 11.50 0.37 6.80
C ILE A 70 12.08 -0.76 5.95
N ALA A 71 12.42 -0.46 4.71
CA ALA A 71 13.00 -1.45 3.82
C ALA A 71 14.36 -1.98 4.33
N PRO A 72 14.72 -3.23 3.99
CA PRO A 72 13.90 -4.21 3.29
C PRO A 72 13.03 -5.01 4.27
N GLN A 73 11.73 -5.14 4.02
CA GLN A 73 10.85 -5.97 4.87
C GLN A 73 9.57 -6.44 4.18
N ALA A 74 8.95 -7.48 4.75
CA ALA A 74 7.60 -7.89 4.35
C ALA A 74 6.56 -6.81 4.72
N VAL A 75 5.50 -6.72 3.93
CA VAL A 75 4.42 -5.75 4.11
C VAL A 75 3.09 -6.48 4.14
N ILE A 76 2.31 -6.24 5.19
CA ILE A 76 0.91 -6.60 5.31
C ILE A 76 0.18 -5.39 5.86
N ILE A 77 -0.63 -4.75 5.02
CA ILE A 77 -1.41 -3.57 5.38
C ILE A 77 -2.88 -3.88 5.13
N HIS A 78 -3.67 -3.85 6.20
CA HIS A 78 -5.11 -4.06 6.14
C HIS A 78 -5.83 -2.84 5.56
N PRO A 79 -7.04 -3.01 4.98
CA PRO A 79 -7.89 -1.90 4.56
C PRO A 79 -8.11 -0.87 5.68
N GLY A 80 -8.33 0.39 5.29
CA GLY A 80 -8.64 1.48 6.22
C GLY A 80 -7.42 2.22 6.76
N HIS A 81 -6.43 2.51 5.91
CA HIS A 81 -5.21 3.23 6.31
C HIS A 81 -4.92 4.48 5.46
N ASP A 82 -4.16 5.41 6.02
CA ASP A 82 -3.40 6.41 5.27
C ASP A 82 -1.94 5.93 5.18
N ALA A 83 -1.23 6.35 4.13
CA ALA A 83 0.16 5.94 3.90
C ALA A 83 1.00 7.16 3.53
N THR A 84 2.12 7.34 4.22
CA THR A 84 3.05 8.45 4.02
C THR A 84 4.46 7.91 3.75
N VAL A 85 5.15 8.41 2.73
CA VAL A 85 6.59 8.17 2.55
C VAL A 85 7.37 9.09 3.48
N ILE A 86 8.25 8.52 4.28
CA ILE A 86 9.09 9.24 5.23
C ILE A 86 10.48 9.45 4.62
N GLY A 87 11.00 10.67 4.77
CA GLY A 87 12.30 11.05 4.23
C GLY A 87 12.22 11.68 2.83
N ASP A 88 13.37 11.79 2.19
CA ASP A 88 13.60 12.43 0.88
C ASP A 88 13.86 11.42 -0.25
N GLU A 89 13.82 10.12 0.07
CA GLU A 89 13.96 9.03 -0.90
C GLU A 89 12.60 8.42 -1.28
N THR A 90 12.55 7.76 -2.43
CA THR A 90 11.36 7.05 -2.89
C THR A 90 11.15 5.74 -2.12
N ALA A 91 9.90 5.33 -1.95
CA ALA A 91 9.57 3.99 -1.46
C ALA A 91 9.14 3.07 -2.61
N VAL A 92 9.66 1.84 -2.62
CA VAL A 92 9.38 0.84 -3.66
C VAL A 92 8.74 -0.40 -3.04
N LEU A 93 7.45 -0.60 -3.31
CA LEU A 93 6.69 -1.76 -2.85
C LEU A 93 6.49 -2.75 -3.99
N ILE A 94 6.85 -4.01 -3.78
CA ILE A 94 6.51 -5.12 -4.68
C ILE A 94 5.43 -5.94 -4.01
N GLN A 95 4.24 -6.05 -4.61
CA GLN A 95 3.08 -6.67 -3.98
C GLN A 95 2.33 -7.64 -4.89
N PHE A 96 1.66 -8.60 -4.25
CA PHE A 96 0.61 -9.40 -4.88
C PHE A 96 -0.72 -8.68 -4.71
N ASP A 97 -1.53 -8.71 -5.74
CA ASP A 97 -2.83 -8.05 -5.76
C ASP A 97 -3.88 -8.88 -6.52
N PHE A 98 -5.02 -9.13 -5.87
CA PHE A 98 -6.20 -9.79 -6.44
C PHE A 98 -7.34 -8.78 -6.62
N ASP A 99 -7.01 -7.51 -6.88
CA ASP A 99 -7.91 -6.38 -7.00
C ASP A 99 -8.76 -6.21 -5.71
N LYS A 100 -10.09 -6.31 -5.83
CA LYS A 100 -11.01 -6.20 -4.69
C LYS A 100 -11.02 -7.48 -3.84
N GLU A 101 -10.45 -8.57 -4.33
CA GLU A 101 -10.47 -9.87 -3.65
C GLU A 101 -9.22 -10.12 -2.80
N THR A 102 -8.24 -9.21 -2.73
CA THR A 102 -6.97 -9.43 -2.02
C THR A 102 -7.16 -9.93 -0.59
N VAL A 103 -8.09 -9.34 0.17
CA VAL A 103 -8.41 -9.78 1.53
C VAL A 103 -8.91 -11.23 1.54
N ALA A 104 -9.88 -11.56 0.68
CA ALA A 104 -10.48 -12.89 0.63
C ALA A 104 -9.49 -13.96 0.15
N ARG A 105 -8.69 -13.65 -0.88
CA ARG A 105 -7.73 -14.59 -1.49
C ARG A 105 -6.52 -14.87 -0.59
N LEU A 106 -6.14 -13.92 0.26
CA LEU A 106 -5.03 -14.06 1.19
C LEU A 106 -5.47 -14.35 2.63
N ASN A 107 -6.79 -14.52 2.86
CA ASN A 107 -7.36 -14.81 4.18
C ASN A 107 -6.93 -13.79 5.26
N LEU A 108 -7.01 -12.51 4.91
CA LEU A 108 -6.71 -11.40 5.82
C LEU A 108 -7.97 -10.95 6.57
N PRO A 109 -7.84 -10.28 7.72
CA PRO A 109 -8.97 -9.59 8.34
C PRO A 109 -9.47 -8.45 7.44
N LEU A 110 -10.77 -8.14 7.53
CA LEU A 110 -11.40 -7.06 6.76
C LEU A 110 -11.01 -5.66 7.29
N GLU A 111 -10.63 -5.59 8.56
CA GLU A 111 -10.24 -4.38 9.26
C GLU A 111 -8.89 -4.60 9.95
N HIS A 112 -8.25 -3.51 10.36
CA HIS A 112 -7.03 -3.61 11.13
C HIS A 112 -7.31 -4.24 12.50
N GLU A 113 -6.59 -5.30 12.82
CA GLU A 113 -6.62 -5.94 14.12
C GLU A 113 -5.24 -5.84 14.75
N HIS A 114 -5.21 -5.46 16.02
CA HIS A 114 -3.99 -5.51 16.81
C HIS A 114 -3.79 -6.98 17.18
N ALA A 115 -2.66 -7.57 16.77
CA ALA A 115 -2.27 -8.87 17.31
C ALA A 115 -2.20 -8.75 18.85
N GLN A 116 -2.80 -9.72 19.55
CA GLN A 116 -2.66 -9.84 21.01
C GLN A 116 -1.23 -10.18 21.41
#